data_AF-A0A1Q6M729-F1
#
_entry.id   AF-A0A1Q6M729-F1
#
_cell.length_a   1.000
_cell.length_b   1.000
_cell.length_c   1.000
_cell.angle_alpha   90.00
_cell.angle_beta   90.00
_cell.angle_gamma   90.00
#
_symmetry.space_group_name_H-M   'P 1'
#
loop_
_entity.id
_entity.type
_entity.pdbx_description
1 polymer ?
#
loop_
_entity_poly.entity_id
_entity_poly.type
_entity_poly.pdbx_seq_one_letter_code
_entity_poly.pdbx_strand_id
1 'polypeptide(L)'
;MFKKILFTFFIILIILIFYSNNVFAADPKLISKLDSAFQKIEKWLIKLATPAAAVAVGTGIFMKKFSFGDEERIRTGKKIIRSSLFSYAFILAIDLILSAIKSLI
;
A
#
# COMPACT_ATOMS: atom_id res chain seq x y z
N MET A 1 20.03 -17.83 61.93
CA MET A 1 19.13 -16.74 61.50
C MET A 1 19.45 -16.25 60.09
N PHE A 2 20.70 -15.93 59.78
CA PHE A 2 21.17 -15.49 58.45
C PHE A 2 20.79 -16.42 57.27
N LYS A 3 20.93 -17.74 57.41
CA LYS A 3 20.56 -18.71 56.35
C LYS A 3 19.07 -18.69 55.99
N LYS A 4 18.17 -18.44 56.96
CA LYS A 4 16.72 -18.32 56.71
C LYS A 4 16.38 -17.03 55.96
N ILE A 5 17.04 -15.93 56.32
CA ILE A 5 16.89 -14.63 55.64
C ILE A 5 17.35 -14.73 54.18
N LEU A 6 18.48 -15.39 53.93
CA LEU A 6 19.00 -15.62 52.59
C LEU A 6 18.05 -16.46 51.73
N PHE A 7 17.43 -17.49 52.33
CA PHE A 7 16.43 -18.32 51.65
C PHE A 7 15.13 -17.56 51.34
N THR A 8 14.64 -16.74 52.29
CA THR A 8 13.48 -15.87 52.06
C THR A 8 13.76 -14.85 50.95
N PHE A 9 14.95 -14.27 50.91
CA PHE A 9 15.35 -13.34 49.85
C PHE A 9 15.40 -14.03 48.47
N PHE A 10 15.90 -15.25 48.41
CA PHE A 10 15.96 -16.05 47.18
C PHE A 10 14.55 -16.37 46.64
N ILE A 11 13.59 -16.69 47.54
CA ILE A 11 12.19 -16.93 47.15
C ILE A 11 11.54 -15.64 46.60
N ILE A 12 11.80 -14.49 47.22
CA ILE A 12 11.26 -13.20 46.75
C ILE A 12 11.81 -12.85 45.36
N LEU A 13 13.09 -13.12 45.11
CA LEU A 13 13.72 -12.90 43.81
C LEU A 13 13.07 -13.77 42.72
N ILE A 14 12.80 -15.03 43.03
CA ILE A 14 12.11 -15.95 42.12
C ILE A 14 10.70 -15.45 41.79
N ILE A 15 9.95 -15.00 42.80
CA ILE A 15 8.59 -14.47 42.60
C ILE A 15 8.62 -13.22 41.72
N LEU A 16 9.61 -12.33 41.87
CA LEU A 16 9.78 -11.15 41.03
C LEU A 16 10.08 -11.49 39.56
N ILE A 17 10.86 -12.54 39.30
CA ILE A 17 11.14 -13.02 37.93
C ILE A 17 9.88 -13.59 37.28
N PHE A 18 9.04 -14.32 38.02
CA PHE A 18 7.77 -14.84 37.51
C PHE A 18 6.67 -13.77 37.37
N TYR A 19 6.76 -12.65 38.11
CA TYR A 19 5.86 -11.50 38.00
C TYR A 19 6.28 -10.46 36.95
N SER A 20 7.36 -10.72 36.21
CA SER A 20 7.74 -9.93 35.04
C SER A 20 6.62 -10.01 34.00
N ASN A 21 5.72 -9.03 34.02
CA ASN A 21 4.71 -8.86 32.99
C ASN A 21 5.41 -8.76 31.62
N ASN A 22 5.05 -9.65 30.69
CA ASN A 22 5.42 -9.50 29.29
C ASN A 22 4.79 -8.20 28.79
N VAL A 23 5.54 -7.09 28.83
CA VAL A 23 5.16 -5.85 28.15
C VAL A 23 5.41 -6.10 26.67
N PHE A 24 4.42 -6.70 26.01
CA PHE A 24 4.35 -6.65 24.56
C PHE A 24 4.23 -5.19 24.19
N ALA A 25 5.30 -4.62 23.65
CA ALA A 25 5.24 -3.35 22.96
C ALA A 25 4.22 -3.54 21.83
N ALA A 26 2.98 -3.14 22.08
CA ALA A 26 1.95 -3.12 21.06
C ALA A 26 2.50 -2.27 19.91
N ASP A 27 2.54 -2.83 18.70
CA ASP A 27 2.91 -2.09 17.49
C ASP A 27 2.31 -0.70 17.56
N PRO A 28 3.09 0.37 17.33
CA PRO A 28 2.66 1.73 17.58
C PRO A 28 1.33 1.97 16.86
N LYS A 29 0.24 2.00 17.64
CA LYS A 29 -1.16 2.00 17.17
C LYS A 29 -1.46 3.16 16.21
N LEU A 30 -0.63 4.21 16.27
CA LEU A 30 -0.65 5.33 15.36
C LEU A 30 -0.14 4.95 13.96
N ILE A 31 0.97 4.22 13.88
CA ILE A 31 1.62 3.82 12.62
C ILE A 31 0.75 2.81 11.88
N SER A 32 0.16 1.83 12.56
CA SER A 32 -0.73 0.85 11.93
C SER A 32 -2.04 1.46 11.41
N LYS A 33 -2.59 2.46 12.13
CA LYS A 33 -3.74 3.23 11.63
C LYS A 33 -3.40 4.08 10.41
N LEU A 34 -2.23 4.71 10.42
CA LEU A 34 -1.77 5.52 9.32
C LEU A 34 -1.55 4.67 8.06
N ASP A 35 -0.86 3.53 8.20
CA ASP A 35 -0.60 2.61 7.10
C ASP A 35 -1.91 2.06 6.50
N SER A 36 -2.84 1.60 7.34
CA SER A 36 -4.15 1.13 6.87
C SER A 36 -4.97 2.22 6.16
N ALA A 37 -4.87 3.48 6.59
CA ALA A 37 -5.50 4.61 5.90
C ALA A 37 -4.88 4.83 4.51
N PHE A 38 -3.55 4.82 4.39
CA PHE A 38 -2.86 4.97 3.11
C PHE A 38 -3.15 3.82 2.16
N GLN A 39 -3.14 2.57 2.64
CA GLN A 39 -3.52 1.40 1.84
C GLN A 39 -4.97 1.50 1.32
N LYS A 40 -5.87 2.10 2.10
CA LYS A 40 -7.26 2.32 1.67
C LYS A 40 -7.33 3.38 0.56
N ILE A 41 -6.57 4.47 0.68
CA ILE A 41 -6.48 5.53 -0.33
C ILE A 41 -5.88 4.97 -1.63
N GLU A 42 -4.80 4.21 -1.53
CA GLU A 42 -4.14 3.52 -2.64
C GLU A 42 -5.13 2.65 -3.43
N LYS A 43 -5.88 1.77 -2.74
CA LYS A 43 -6.91 0.93 -3.36
C LYS A 43 -8.01 1.74 -4.05
N TRP A 44 -8.40 2.87 -3.48
CA TRP A 44 -9.37 3.77 -4.10
C TRP A 44 -8.82 4.42 -5.36
N LEU A 45 -7.57 4.88 -5.35
CA LEU A 45 -6.91 5.47 -6.50
C LEU A 45 -6.80 4.49 -7.67
N ILE A 46 -6.40 3.24 -7.43
CA ILE A 46 -6.29 2.22 -8.48
C ILE A 46 -7.67 1.88 -9.08
N LYS A 47 -8.70 1.78 -8.22
CA LYS A 47 -10.08 1.58 -8.67
C LYS A 47 -10.59 2.71 -9.56
N LEU A 48 -10.18 3.96 -9.30
CA LEU A 48 -10.54 5.11 -10.12
C LEU A 48 -9.68 5.22 -11.39
N ALA A 49 -8.41 4.80 -11.34
CA ALA A 49 -7.50 4.85 -12.47
C ALA A 49 -7.97 3.97 -13.64
N THR A 50 -8.56 2.80 -13.35
CA THR A 50 -9.06 1.86 -14.35
C THR A 50 -10.16 2.45 -15.26
N PRO A 51 -11.28 2.98 -14.74
CA PRO A 51 -12.30 3.62 -15.57
C PRO A 51 -11.79 4.92 -16.22
N ALA A 52 -10.92 5.68 -15.56
CA ALA A 52 -10.33 6.88 -16.15
C ALA A 52 -9.48 6.54 -17.40
N ALA A 53 -8.66 5.49 -17.31
CA ALA A 53 -7.87 5.01 -18.45
C ALA A 53 -8.77 4.47 -19.56
N ALA A 54 -9.82 3.72 -19.22
CA ALA A 54 -10.78 3.22 -20.20
C ALA A 54 -11.49 4.35 -20.96
N VAL A 55 -11.93 5.39 -20.24
CA VAL A 55 -12.54 6.59 -20.85
C VAL A 55 -11.53 7.30 -21.76
N ALA A 56 -10.30 7.53 -21.31
CA ALA A 56 -9.28 8.22 -22.11
C ALA A 56 -8.88 7.44 -23.37
N VAL A 57 -8.79 6.11 -23.29
CA VAL A 57 -8.57 5.26 -24.47
C VAL A 57 -9.79 5.32 -25.40
N GLY A 58 -10.99 5.23 -24.85
CA GLY A 58 -12.24 5.37 -25.60
C GLY A 58 -12.30 6.68 -26.38
N THR A 59 -12.10 7.81 -25.71
CA THR A 59 -12.09 9.14 -26.36
C THR A 59 -11.01 9.24 -27.43
N GLY A 60 -9.81 8.70 -27.20
CA GLY A 60 -8.76 8.66 -28.22
C GLY A 60 -9.11 7.83 -29.45
N ILE A 61 -9.82 6.70 -29.27
CA ILE A 61 -10.34 5.87 -30.37
C ILE A 61 -11.42 6.63 -31.15
N PHE A 62 -12.36 7.27 -30.44
CA PHE A 62 -13.39 8.11 -31.06
C PHE A 62 -12.76 9.26 -31.85
N MET A 63 -11.78 9.96 -31.28
CA MET A 63 -11.08 11.06 -31.94
C MET A 63 -10.37 10.61 -33.22
N LYS A 64 -9.78 9.40 -33.22
CA LYS A 64 -9.17 8.80 -34.41
C LYS A 64 -10.22 8.43 -35.47
N LYS A 65 -11.36 7.85 -35.07
CA LYS A 65 -12.39 7.36 -36.00
C LYS A 65 -13.23 8.50 -36.61
N PHE A 66 -13.52 9.54 -35.82
CA PHE A 66 -14.33 10.70 -36.21
C PHE A 66 -13.49 11.91 -36.64
N SER A 67 -12.22 11.69 -36.98
CA SER A 67 -11.31 12.74 -37.43
C SER A 67 -11.56 13.21 -38.86
N PHE A 68 -12.36 12.47 -39.64
CA PHE A 68 -12.68 12.77 -41.05
C PHE A 68 -11.46 13.08 -41.94
N GLY A 69 -10.31 12.46 -41.65
CA GLY A 69 -9.08 12.64 -42.43
C GLY A 69 -8.13 13.73 -41.91
N ASP A 70 -8.50 14.47 -40.86
CA ASP A 70 -7.59 15.42 -40.20
C ASP A 70 -6.43 14.67 -39.51
N GLU A 71 -5.22 14.81 -40.05
CA GLU A 71 -4.01 14.14 -39.57
C GLU A 71 -3.59 14.59 -38.18
N GLU A 72 -3.81 15.86 -37.82
CA GLU A 72 -3.42 16.38 -36.50
C GLU A 72 -4.28 15.79 -35.39
N ARG A 73 -5.59 15.69 -35.64
CA ARG A 73 -6.53 15.05 -34.72
C ARG A 73 -6.30 13.54 -34.60
N ILE A 74 -5.96 12.85 -35.70
CA ILE A 74 -5.56 11.43 -35.66
C ILE A 74 -4.28 11.23 -34.83
N ARG A 75 -3.28 12.10 -35.01
CA ARG A 75 -2.02 12.06 -34.24
C ARG A 75 -2.29 12.29 -32.75
N THR A 76 -3.17 13.23 -32.42
CA THR A 76 -3.58 13.53 -31.05
C THR A 76 -4.30 12.34 -30.41
N GLY A 77 -5.27 11.74 -31.12
CA GLY A 77 -5.96 10.53 -30.65
C GLY A 77 -5.00 9.37 -30.37
N LYS A 78 -4.04 9.12 -31.27
CA LYS A 78 -2.98 8.10 -31.05
C LYS A 78 -2.11 8.42 -29.82
N LYS A 79 -1.76 9.70 -29.62
CA LYS A 79 -0.98 10.15 -28.46
C LYS A 79 -1.75 9.89 -27.16
N ILE A 80 -3.03 10.24 -27.10
CA ILE A 80 -3.90 10.03 -25.93
C ILE A 80 -4.03 8.54 -25.60
N ILE A 81 -4.25 7.68 -26.59
CA ILE A 81 -4.33 6.22 -26.38
C ILE A 81 -3.02 5.70 -25.78
N ARG A 82 -1.89 6.06 -26.39
CA ARG A 82 -0.57 5.57 -25.96
C ARG A 82 -0.22 6.07 -24.55
N SER A 83 -0.46 7.35 -24.26
CA SER A 83 -0.16 7.92 -22.94
C SER A 83 -1.05 7.33 -21.85
N SER A 84 -2.33 7.10 -22.15
CA SER A 84 -3.29 6.53 -21.19
C SER A 84 -2.95 5.08 -20.86
N LEU A 85 -2.65 4.26 -21.89
CA LEU A 85 -2.22 2.87 -21.69
C LEU A 85 -0.90 2.77 -20.93
N PHE A 86 0.09 3.61 -21.28
CA PHE A 86 1.37 3.63 -20.59
C PHE A 86 1.22 4.01 -19.11
N SER A 87 0.47 5.08 -18.82
CA SER A 87 0.27 5.55 -17.45
C SER A 87 -0.47 4.51 -16.60
N TYR A 88 -1.49 3.86 -17.16
CA TYR A 88 -2.21 2.80 -16.45
C TYR A 88 -1.34 1.57 -16.19
N ALA A 89 -0.58 1.10 -17.18
CA ALA A 89 0.36 0.01 -16.99
C ALA A 89 1.42 0.33 -15.93
N PHE A 90 1.88 1.59 -15.87
CA PHE A 90 2.83 2.05 -14.86
C PHE A 90 2.23 2.03 -13.45
N ILE A 91 0.98 2.47 -13.28
CA ILE A 91 0.26 2.38 -11.99
C ILE A 91 0.16 0.92 -11.53
N LEU A 92 -0.20 0.00 -12.42
CA LEU A 92 -0.28 -1.43 -12.10
C LEU A 92 1.08 -2.04 -11.75
N ALA A 93 2.15 -1.63 -12.43
CA ALA A 93 3.49 -2.10 -12.13
C ALA A 93 3.95 -1.67 -10.73
N ILE A 94 3.66 -0.42 -10.32
CA ILE A 94 3.97 0.06 -8.97
C ILE A 94 3.17 -0.72 -7.91
N ASP A 95 1.88 -0.93 -8.13
CA ASP A 95 1.03 -1.71 -7.22
C ASP A 95 1.55 -3.15 -7.04
N LEU A 96 2.02 -3.76 -8.14
CA LEU A 96 2.61 -5.10 -8.11
C LEU A 96 3.93 -5.13 -7.32
N ILE A 97 4.82 -4.16 -7.54
CA ILE A 97 6.09 -4.04 -6.81
C ILE A 97 5.82 -3.82 -5.31
N LEU A 98 4.89 -2.94 -4.97
CA LEU A 98 4.53 -2.65 -3.58
C LEU A 98 3.93 -3.88 -2.89
N SER A 99 3.06 -4.61 -3.60
CA SER A 99 2.49 -5.88 -3.12
C SER A 99 3.56 -6.95 -2.92
N ALA A 100 4.56 -7.05 -3.80
CA ALA A 100 5.68 -7.97 -3.67
C ALA A 100 6.56 -7.63 -2.45
N ILE A 101 6.85 -6.34 -2.23
CA ILE A 101 7.60 -5.88 -1.05
C ILE A 101 6.84 -6.24 0.24
N LYS A 102 5.53 -5.96 0.29
CA LYS A 102 4.68 -6.30 1.45
C LYS A 102 4.55 -7.81 1.70
N SER A 103 4.69 -8.64 0.66
CA SER A 103 4.63 -10.10 0.79
C SER A 103 5.95 -10.72 1.25
N LEU A 104 7.06 -9.99 1.12
CA LEU A 104 8.39 -10.48 1.49
C LEU A 104 8.75 -10.17 2.95
N ILE A 105 8.14 -9.13 3.52
CA ILE A 105 8.17 -8.74 4.94
C ILE A 105 7.14 -9.54 5.72
#